data_AF-A0ABD1PL86-F1
#
_entry.id   AF-A0ABD1PL86-F1
#
_cell.length_a   1.000
_cell.length_b   1.000
_cell.length_c   1.000
_cell.angle_alpha   90.00
_cell.angle_beta   90.00
_cell.angle_gamma   90.00
#
_symmetry.space_group_name_H-M   'P 1'
#
loop_
_entity.id
_entity.type
_entity.pdbx_description
1 polymer ?
#
loop_
_entity_poly.entity_id
_entity_poly.type
_entity_poly.pdbx_seq_one_letter_code
_entity_poly.pdbx_strand_id
1 'polypeptide(L)'
;MKGTPIEDPLDSLFDHTMKKEWNKVEEAYKNPLARSAKLTKSEETALHVAVSSYHSKRVSSYYENHIVGMIKSIPEDDAFKILSMKNDKGNTPLHLAATVGWLSICECIALRNRELISTRNLKGETPLFVAAYHGKLEAFIFLHGHYNQKPVQQTDQQNKGQEPDESLCRREDGNTILHSAISGEYLKLAYQIMSYYPKLVNSVNVEGESPMHVLGRKANLFRSSTHFRLHDSIIYRCVFVDKLKKSPSPHKSMYSPRNGVNCPENYKTCIGIFLLFSTPIYKSIRAGLEKHSKQIYKSIRGFWRIRRIQEKKERHSHALQLMNEMIESELRYKYNNTGRKPEHLEPQYSQRVPPPPIPPSTNDQQVVHLNPETNGGRSSSTDQPQNQNEKLKDESKNGSGKYSWFIEL
;
A
#
# COMPACT_ATOMS: atom_id res chain seq x y z
N MET A 1 -17.57 -31.34 49.62
CA MET A 1 -17.32 -31.25 48.17
C MET A 1 -17.64 -29.83 47.74
N LYS A 2 -16.63 -28.95 47.63
CA LYS A 2 -16.83 -27.63 47.03
C LYS A 2 -16.94 -27.89 45.53
N GLY A 3 -18.15 -27.78 44.99
CA GLY A 3 -18.34 -27.77 43.54
C GLY A 3 -17.50 -26.64 42.98
N THR A 4 -16.56 -26.98 42.11
CA THR A 4 -15.89 -25.99 41.25
C THR A 4 -17.00 -25.19 40.57
N PRO A 5 -16.95 -23.85 40.58
CA PRO A 5 -17.90 -23.08 39.78
C PRO A 5 -17.79 -23.62 38.36
N ILE A 6 -18.92 -23.93 37.74
CA ILE A 6 -18.97 -24.23 36.31
C ILE A 6 -18.62 -22.89 35.65
N GLU A 7 -17.33 -22.60 35.48
CA GLU A 7 -16.86 -21.46 34.71
C GLU A 7 -17.55 -21.54 33.36
N ASP A 8 -18.14 -20.43 32.92
CA ASP A 8 -18.72 -20.35 31.59
C ASP A 8 -17.63 -20.79 30.59
N PRO A 9 -17.88 -21.80 29.74
CA PRO A 9 -16.95 -22.20 28.69
C PRO A 9 -16.44 -21.02 27.86
N LEU A 10 -17.21 -19.93 27.78
CA LEU A 10 -16.85 -18.68 27.12
C LEU A 10 -15.88 -17.80 27.93
N ASP A 11 -16.09 -17.67 29.24
CA ASP A 11 -15.20 -16.89 30.12
C ASP A 11 -13.82 -17.54 30.21
N SER A 12 -13.78 -18.87 30.31
CA SER A 12 -12.53 -19.62 30.27
C SER A 12 -11.82 -19.50 28.91
N LEU A 13 -12.57 -19.46 27.80
CA LEU A 13 -12.00 -19.26 26.46
C LEU A 13 -11.38 -17.87 26.30
N PHE A 14 -12.05 -16.82 26.80
CA PHE A 14 -11.51 -15.46 26.79
C PHE A 14 -10.17 -15.41 27.52
N ASP A 15 -10.12 -15.92 28.74
CA ASP A 15 -8.92 -15.91 29.59
C ASP A 15 -7.76 -16.68 28.96
N HIS A 16 -8.00 -17.89 28.45
CA HIS A 16 -6.98 -18.68 27.77
C HIS A 16 -6.46 -17.99 26.50
N THR A 17 -7.34 -17.31 25.75
CA THR A 17 -6.97 -16.56 24.54
C THR A 17 -6.08 -15.37 24.89
N MET A 18 -6.42 -14.59 25.92
CA MET A 18 -5.64 -13.43 26.35
C MET A 18 -4.28 -13.84 26.95
N LYS A 19 -4.21 -14.99 27.63
CA LYS A 19 -2.96 -15.57 28.14
C LYS A 19 -2.13 -16.28 27.06
N LYS A 20 -2.64 -16.40 25.84
CA LYS A 20 -1.99 -17.09 24.70
C LYS A 20 -1.72 -18.57 24.95
N GLU A 21 -2.60 -19.23 25.69
CA GLU A 21 -2.54 -20.66 26.02
C GLU A 21 -3.17 -21.51 24.91
N TRP A 22 -2.58 -21.49 23.71
CA TRP A 22 -3.21 -22.01 22.48
C TRP A 22 -3.61 -23.49 22.52
N ASN A 23 -2.91 -24.33 23.30
CA ASN A 23 -3.33 -25.72 23.52
C ASN A 23 -4.75 -25.81 24.12
N LYS A 24 -5.04 -24.95 25.11
CA LYS A 24 -6.36 -24.94 25.77
C LYS A 24 -7.41 -24.27 24.90
N VAL A 25 -7.01 -23.23 24.17
CA VAL A 25 -7.88 -22.58 23.19
C VAL A 25 -8.30 -23.57 22.11
N GLU A 26 -7.36 -24.36 21.57
CA GLU A 26 -7.63 -25.39 20.57
C GLU A 26 -8.57 -26.49 21.08
N GLU A 27 -8.41 -26.92 22.34
CA GLU A 27 -9.33 -27.85 22.99
C GLU A 27 -10.75 -27.26 23.10
N ALA A 28 -10.86 -26.02 23.58
CA ALA A 28 -12.14 -25.31 23.66
C ALA A 28 -12.75 -25.07 22.27
N TYR A 29 -11.93 -24.90 21.23
CA TYR A 29 -12.35 -24.68 19.84
C TYR A 29 -13.03 -25.89 19.19
N LYS A 30 -12.98 -27.07 19.83
CA LYS A 30 -13.81 -28.23 19.43
C LYS A 30 -15.31 -27.96 19.62
N ASN A 31 -15.67 -27.11 20.57
CA ASN A 31 -17.05 -26.71 20.79
C ASN A 31 -17.49 -25.70 19.70
N PRO A 32 -18.60 -25.95 18.97
CA PRO A 32 -19.10 -25.00 17.96
C PRO A 32 -19.37 -23.58 18.49
N LEU A 33 -19.82 -23.45 19.74
CA LEU A 33 -20.09 -22.13 20.35
C LEU A 33 -18.82 -21.30 20.56
N ALA A 34 -17.69 -21.97 20.86
CA ALA A 34 -16.39 -21.31 21.02
C ALA A 34 -15.89 -20.69 19.71
N ARG A 35 -16.25 -21.27 18.55
CA ARG A 35 -15.80 -20.80 17.24
C ARG A 35 -16.42 -19.46 16.83
N SER A 36 -17.65 -19.22 17.27
CA SER A 36 -18.44 -18.02 16.94
C SER A 36 -18.52 -17.01 18.09
N ALA A 37 -17.90 -17.29 19.24
CA ALA A 37 -17.86 -16.39 20.37
C ALA A 37 -17.10 -15.10 20.05
N LYS A 38 -17.74 -13.95 20.27
CA LYS A 38 -17.09 -12.63 20.24
C LYS A 38 -16.47 -12.35 21.61
N LEU A 39 -15.15 -12.38 21.67
CA LEU A 39 -14.37 -12.33 22.91
C LEU A 39 -14.01 -10.90 23.33
N THR A 40 -13.72 -10.02 22.35
CA THR A 40 -13.23 -8.67 22.63
C THR A 40 -14.30 -7.61 22.37
N LYS A 41 -14.10 -6.40 22.91
CA LYS A 41 -14.93 -5.22 22.59
C LYS A 41 -14.90 -4.88 21.09
N SER A 42 -13.84 -5.30 20.40
CA SER A 42 -13.68 -5.17 18.96
C SER A 42 -14.40 -6.27 18.18
N GLU A 43 -15.30 -7.03 18.82
CA GLU A 43 -16.03 -8.16 18.23
C GLU A 43 -15.14 -9.28 17.65
N GLU A 44 -13.93 -9.44 18.18
CA GLU A 44 -12.99 -10.46 17.67
C GLU A 44 -13.33 -11.84 18.23
N THR A 45 -13.30 -12.85 17.36
CA THR A 45 -13.33 -14.26 17.78
C THR A 45 -11.95 -14.74 18.24
N ALA A 46 -11.89 -15.91 18.88
CA ALA A 46 -10.61 -16.54 19.26
C ALA A 46 -9.62 -16.62 18.08
N LEU A 47 -10.12 -16.92 16.87
CA LEU A 47 -9.28 -17.00 15.66
C LEU A 47 -8.74 -15.63 15.24
N HIS A 48 -9.53 -14.56 15.34
CA HIS A 48 -9.05 -13.19 15.07
C HIS A 48 -7.90 -12.83 16.00
N VAL A 49 -8.07 -13.06 17.30
CA VAL A 49 -7.05 -12.76 18.32
C VAL A 49 -5.81 -13.62 18.11
N ALA A 50 -5.97 -14.90 17.76
CA ALA A 50 -4.83 -15.79 17.48
C ALA A 50 -3.97 -15.28 16.31
N VAL A 51 -4.62 -14.85 15.23
CA VAL A 51 -3.94 -14.31 14.04
C VAL A 51 -3.32 -12.94 14.31
N SER A 52 -3.97 -12.07 15.09
CA SER A 52 -3.46 -10.72 15.39
C SER A 52 -2.40 -10.69 16.49
N SER A 53 -2.33 -11.70 17.36
CA SER A 53 -1.45 -11.75 18.54
C SER A 53 0.06 -11.73 18.24
N TYR A 54 0.45 -11.90 16.97
CA TYR A 54 1.83 -12.09 16.56
C TYR A 54 2.13 -11.31 15.27
N HIS A 55 3.12 -10.42 15.31
CA HIS A 55 3.49 -9.56 14.18
C HIS A 55 4.94 -9.77 13.69
N SER A 56 5.62 -10.81 14.18
CA SER A 56 7.08 -10.93 14.06
C SER A 56 7.54 -11.80 12.89
N LYS A 57 8.69 -11.46 12.30
CA LYS A 57 9.42 -12.29 11.31
C LYS A 57 10.03 -13.59 11.91
N ARG A 58 9.74 -13.86 13.18
CA ARG A 58 10.20 -15.01 13.97
C ARG A 58 9.02 -15.63 14.71
N VAL A 59 7.94 -15.93 14.00
CA VAL A 59 6.87 -16.75 14.58
C VAL A 59 7.45 -18.15 14.84
N SER A 60 7.31 -18.65 16.06
CA SER A 60 7.62 -20.05 16.34
C SER A 60 6.61 -20.91 15.59
N SER A 61 7.09 -21.92 14.85
CA SER A 61 6.24 -22.90 14.16
C SER A 61 5.16 -23.50 15.08
N TYR A 62 5.44 -23.55 16.39
CA TYR A 62 4.49 -23.89 17.43
C TYR A 62 3.17 -23.09 17.32
N TYR A 63 3.23 -21.75 17.27
CA TYR A 63 2.03 -20.91 17.24
C TYR A 63 1.27 -21.05 15.93
N GLU A 64 2.01 -21.09 14.82
CA GLU A 64 1.45 -21.28 13.49
C GLU A 64 0.68 -22.60 13.40
N ASN A 65 1.25 -23.68 13.92
CA ASN A 65 0.62 -25.00 13.92
C ASN A 65 -0.71 -25.03 14.67
N HIS A 66 -0.83 -24.34 15.81
CA HIS A 66 -2.11 -24.27 16.53
C HIS A 66 -3.18 -23.53 15.75
N ILE A 67 -2.83 -22.42 15.09
CA ILE A 67 -3.79 -21.65 14.30
C ILE A 67 -4.23 -22.46 13.06
N VAL A 68 -3.28 -23.14 12.41
CA VAL A 68 -3.58 -24.09 11.34
C VAL A 68 -4.47 -25.24 11.84
N GLY A 69 -4.18 -25.78 13.03
CA GLY A 69 -4.98 -26.83 13.68
C GLY A 69 -6.42 -26.38 13.93
N MET A 70 -6.60 -25.19 14.50
CA MET A 70 -7.90 -24.56 14.70
C MET A 70 -8.65 -24.42 13.37
N ILE A 71 -8.03 -23.89 12.31
CA ILE A 71 -8.67 -23.74 10.99
C ILE A 71 -9.05 -25.10 10.40
N LYS A 72 -8.17 -26.10 10.47
CA LYS A 72 -8.43 -27.45 9.93
C LYS A 72 -9.52 -28.19 10.70
N SER A 73 -9.67 -27.92 12.00
CA SER A 73 -10.70 -28.54 12.84
C SER A 73 -12.13 -28.03 12.57
N ILE A 74 -12.28 -26.93 11.83
CA ILE A 74 -13.60 -26.41 11.44
C ILE A 74 -14.22 -27.37 10.41
N PRO A 75 -15.48 -27.83 10.60
CA PRO A 75 -16.20 -28.64 9.61
C PRO A 75 -16.36 -27.89 8.27
N GLU A 76 -16.39 -28.60 7.15
CA GLU A 76 -16.51 -27.96 5.82
C GLU A 76 -17.80 -27.14 5.66
N ASP A 77 -18.93 -27.67 6.15
CA ASP A 77 -20.23 -26.99 6.05
C ASP A 77 -20.26 -25.65 6.82
N ASP A 78 -19.52 -25.56 7.93
CA ASP A 78 -19.44 -24.36 8.77
C ASP A 78 -18.26 -23.45 8.39
N ALA A 79 -17.34 -23.90 7.54
CA ALA A 79 -16.07 -23.21 7.27
C ALA A 79 -16.30 -21.80 6.77
N PHE A 80 -17.20 -21.61 5.80
CA PHE A 80 -17.52 -20.28 5.29
C PHE A 80 -18.10 -19.37 6.38
N LYS A 81 -19.07 -19.87 7.16
CA LYS A 81 -19.73 -19.09 8.22
C LYS A 81 -18.73 -18.60 9.26
N ILE A 82 -17.84 -19.48 9.73
CA ILE A 82 -16.86 -19.14 10.78
C ILE A 82 -15.73 -18.27 10.23
N LEU A 83 -15.19 -18.59 9.05
CA LEU A 83 -14.04 -17.87 8.47
C LEU A 83 -14.44 -16.52 7.82
N SER A 84 -15.73 -16.31 7.54
CA SER A 84 -16.26 -15.02 7.06
C SER A 84 -16.70 -14.08 8.20
N MET A 85 -16.65 -14.53 9.46
CA MET A 85 -16.97 -13.68 10.60
C MET A 85 -16.08 -12.43 10.59
N LYS A 86 -16.70 -11.28 10.86
CA LYS A 86 -16.05 -9.98 10.85
C LYS A 86 -15.96 -9.43 12.27
N ASN A 87 -14.84 -8.77 12.55
CA ASN A 87 -14.69 -7.94 13.74
C ASN A 87 -15.33 -6.55 13.54
N ASP A 88 -15.18 -5.65 14.52
CA ASP A 88 -15.70 -4.29 14.54
C ASP A 88 -15.30 -3.42 13.33
N LYS A 89 -14.14 -3.71 12.73
CA LYS A 89 -13.62 -3.03 11.52
C LYS A 89 -14.08 -3.70 10.24
N GLY A 90 -14.91 -4.74 10.31
CA GLY A 90 -15.30 -5.56 9.18
C GLY A 90 -14.23 -6.54 8.71
N ASN A 91 -13.12 -6.69 9.44
CA ASN A 91 -12.02 -7.56 9.04
C ASN A 91 -12.37 -9.02 9.36
N THR A 92 -12.16 -9.90 8.38
CA THR A 92 -12.15 -11.35 8.60
C THR A 92 -10.78 -11.83 9.09
N PRO A 93 -10.64 -13.08 9.56
CA PRO A 93 -9.33 -13.64 9.90
C PRO A 93 -8.34 -13.59 8.72
N LEU A 94 -8.81 -13.68 7.47
CA LEU A 94 -7.97 -13.55 6.28
C LEU A 94 -7.41 -12.14 6.09
N HIS A 95 -8.18 -11.09 6.42
CA HIS A 95 -7.66 -9.70 6.41
C HIS A 95 -6.52 -9.54 7.42
N LEU A 96 -6.66 -10.12 8.62
CA LEU A 96 -5.63 -10.07 9.65
C LEU A 96 -4.38 -10.86 9.22
N ALA A 97 -4.55 -12.08 8.67
CA ALA A 97 -3.44 -12.87 8.17
C ALA A 97 -2.67 -12.15 7.04
N ALA A 98 -3.40 -11.50 6.13
CA ALA A 98 -2.84 -10.66 5.07
C ALA A 98 -2.13 -9.41 5.60
N THR A 99 -2.67 -8.77 6.64
CA THR A 99 -2.05 -7.63 7.34
C THR A 99 -0.68 -8.01 7.91
N VAL A 100 -0.60 -9.18 8.54
CA VAL A 100 0.64 -9.66 9.14
C VAL A 100 1.61 -10.20 8.07
N GLY A 101 1.08 -10.77 7.00
CA GLY A 101 1.83 -11.44 5.93
C GLY A 101 2.10 -12.91 6.23
N TRP A 102 1.19 -13.57 6.94
CA TRP A 102 1.28 -14.99 7.26
C TRP A 102 0.83 -15.83 6.08
N LEU A 103 1.78 -16.18 5.21
CA LEU A 103 1.51 -16.92 3.98
C LEU A 103 0.77 -18.23 4.25
N SER A 104 1.24 -19.06 5.18
CA SER A 104 0.64 -20.35 5.51
C SER A 104 -0.79 -20.25 6.04
N ILE A 105 -1.09 -19.23 6.85
CA ILE A 105 -2.44 -18.98 7.35
C ILE A 105 -3.34 -18.44 6.23
N CYS A 106 -2.82 -17.56 5.37
CA CYS A 106 -3.54 -17.12 4.17
C CYS A 106 -3.88 -18.30 3.27
N GLU A 107 -2.91 -19.21 3.04
CA GLU A 107 -3.08 -20.46 2.30
C GLU A 107 -4.17 -21.32 2.94
N CYS A 108 -4.05 -21.62 4.24
CA CYS A 108 -5.01 -22.48 4.93
C CYS A 108 -6.43 -21.93 4.85
N ILE A 109 -6.64 -20.63 5.10
CA ILE A 109 -7.99 -20.04 5.06
C ILE A 109 -8.53 -20.00 3.63
N ALA A 110 -7.74 -19.53 2.66
CA ALA A 110 -8.22 -19.35 1.29
C ALA A 110 -8.41 -20.67 0.53
N LEU A 111 -7.74 -21.75 0.95
CA LEU A 111 -8.00 -23.11 0.45
C LEU A 111 -9.31 -23.69 0.98
N ARG A 112 -9.75 -23.32 2.19
CA ARG A 112 -11.08 -23.72 2.71
C ARG A 112 -12.21 -23.05 1.94
N ASN A 113 -12.07 -21.75 1.66
CA ASN A 113 -13.01 -21.05 0.80
C ASN A 113 -12.35 -19.85 0.10
N ARG A 114 -12.36 -19.87 -1.23
CA ARG A 114 -11.75 -18.83 -2.08
C ARG A 114 -12.52 -17.52 -2.09
N GLU A 115 -13.84 -17.54 -1.86
CA GLU A 115 -14.69 -16.34 -1.84
C GLU A 115 -14.30 -15.38 -0.70
N LEU A 116 -13.59 -15.87 0.32
CA LEU A 116 -13.05 -15.02 1.38
C LEU A 116 -12.05 -13.98 0.86
N ILE A 117 -11.39 -14.22 -0.29
CA ILE A 117 -10.44 -13.28 -0.89
C ILE A 117 -11.15 -12.02 -1.44
N SER A 118 -12.42 -12.12 -1.83
CA SER A 118 -13.20 -10.98 -2.32
C SER A 118 -14.00 -10.26 -1.23
N THR A 119 -13.98 -10.76 0.00
CA THR A 119 -14.70 -10.14 1.12
C THR A 119 -14.12 -8.77 1.44
N ARG A 120 -14.97 -7.77 1.65
CA ARG A 120 -14.56 -6.40 2.01
C ARG A 120 -14.79 -6.09 3.48
N ASN A 121 -13.84 -5.35 4.07
CA ASN A 121 -14.00 -4.72 5.39
C ASN A 121 -14.78 -3.40 5.30
N LEU A 122 -14.93 -2.68 6.44
CA LEU A 122 -15.70 -1.43 6.50
C LEU A 122 -15.04 -0.24 5.78
N LYS A 123 -13.81 -0.38 5.29
CA LYS A 123 -13.16 0.59 4.41
C LYS A 123 -13.27 0.18 2.94
N GLY A 124 -13.95 -0.92 2.65
CA GLY A 124 -13.98 -1.54 1.34
C GLY A 124 -12.68 -2.25 0.94
N GLU A 125 -11.77 -2.52 1.87
CA GLU A 125 -10.50 -3.22 1.58
C GLU A 125 -10.75 -4.73 1.55
N THR A 126 -10.16 -5.41 0.56
CA THR A 126 -10.11 -6.89 0.50
C THR A 126 -8.84 -7.40 1.21
N PRO A 127 -8.73 -8.69 1.57
CA PRO A 127 -7.47 -9.23 2.08
C PRO A 127 -6.30 -9.03 1.12
N LEU A 128 -6.56 -9.12 -0.20
CA LEU A 128 -5.58 -8.81 -1.23
C LEU A 128 -5.11 -7.36 -1.14
N PHE A 129 -6.04 -6.41 -0.94
CA PHE A 129 -5.71 -4.99 -0.77
C PHE A 129 -4.87 -4.75 0.48
N VAL A 130 -5.26 -5.34 1.61
CA VAL A 130 -4.56 -5.17 2.88
C VAL A 130 -3.14 -5.74 2.83
N ALA A 131 -2.93 -6.86 2.14
CA ALA A 131 -1.58 -7.39 1.88
C ALA A 131 -0.71 -6.37 1.11
N ALA A 132 -1.27 -5.71 0.09
CA ALA A 132 -0.57 -4.67 -0.66
C ALA A 132 -0.27 -3.43 0.19
N TYR A 133 -1.26 -2.97 0.96
CA TYR A 133 -1.16 -1.82 1.86
C TYR A 133 -0.10 -2.00 2.95
N HIS A 134 0.15 -3.24 3.40
CA HIS A 134 1.20 -3.55 4.39
C HIS A 134 2.48 -4.14 3.79
N GLY A 135 2.62 -4.18 2.46
CA GLY A 135 3.84 -4.61 1.78
C GLY A 135 4.14 -6.10 1.88
N LYS A 136 3.12 -6.95 2.08
CA LYS A 136 3.25 -8.39 2.28
C LYS A 136 3.28 -9.11 0.93
N LEU A 137 4.44 -9.07 0.28
CA LEU A 137 4.65 -9.55 -1.09
C LEU A 137 4.20 -11.00 -1.29
N GLU A 138 4.61 -11.91 -0.43
CA GLU A 138 4.33 -13.34 -0.57
C GLU A 138 2.84 -13.64 -0.41
N ALA A 139 2.21 -13.07 0.62
CA ALA A 139 0.77 -13.18 0.83
C ALA A 139 -0.01 -12.58 -0.34
N PHE A 140 0.42 -11.43 -0.86
CA PHE A 140 -0.20 -10.80 -2.04
C PHE A 140 -0.11 -11.70 -3.27
N ILE A 141 1.06 -12.23 -3.61
CA ILE A 141 1.26 -13.11 -4.77
C ILE A 141 0.39 -14.35 -4.66
N PHE A 142 0.34 -14.97 -3.47
CA PHE A 142 -0.51 -16.13 -3.23
C PHE A 142 -2.00 -15.82 -3.42
N LEU A 143 -2.51 -14.78 -2.74
CA LEU A 143 -3.92 -14.38 -2.82
C LEU A 143 -4.33 -14.01 -4.25
N HIS A 144 -3.48 -13.26 -4.96
CA HIS A 144 -3.68 -12.93 -6.37
C HIS A 144 -3.73 -14.20 -7.24
N GLY A 145 -2.75 -15.09 -7.05
CA GLY A 145 -2.65 -16.34 -7.79
C GLY A 145 -3.88 -17.22 -7.60
N HIS A 146 -4.23 -17.49 -6.34
CA HIS A 146 -5.35 -18.34 -5.98
C HIS A 146 -6.70 -17.75 -6.41
N TYR A 147 -6.88 -16.42 -6.29
CA TYR A 147 -8.09 -15.75 -6.77
C TYR A 147 -8.25 -15.78 -8.29
N ASN A 148 -7.17 -15.84 -9.08
CA ASN A 148 -7.26 -15.84 -10.54
C ASN A 148 -7.23 -17.25 -11.16
N GLN A 149 -6.90 -18.30 -10.39
CA GLN A 149 -6.96 -19.69 -10.84
C GLN A 149 -8.41 -20.19 -10.95
N LYS A 150 -9.18 -19.88 -12.00
CA LYS A 150 -10.54 -20.42 -12.17
C LYS A 150 -10.52 -21.97 -12.22
N PRO A 151 -11.48 -22.69 -11.59
CA PRO A 151 -11.63 -24.12 -11.81
C PRO A 151 -11.93 -24.37 -13.28
N VAL A 152 -11.18 -25.28 -13.89
CA VAL A 152 -11.38 -25.73 -15.27
C VAL A 152 -12.70 -26.51 -15.32
N GLN A 153 -13.81 -25.80 -15.53
CA GLN A 153 -15.05 -26.43 -15.98
C GLN A 153 -15.59 -25.65 -17.17
N GLN A 154 -15.28 -26.25 -18.32
CA GLN A 154 -16.01 -26.26 -19.59
C GLN A 154 -16.00 -25.00 -20.47
N THR A 155 -15.31 -25.18 -21.62
CA THR A 155 -15.68 -24.76 -22.99
C THR A 155 -16.17 -23.31 -23.10
N ASP A 156 -15.35 -22.36 -23.56
CA ASP A 156 -15.02 -22.27 -24.98
C ASP A 156 -13.59 -21.80 -25.27
N GLN A 157 -13.15 -22.04 -26.51
CA GLN A 157 -11.87 -21.66 -27.11
C GLN A 157 -11.63 -20.14 -27.24
N GLN A 158 -12.00 -19.34 -26.23
CA GLN A 158 -11.78 -17.89 -26.17
C GLN A 158 -11.00 -17.40 -24.92
N ASN A 159 -10.51 -18.29 -24.05
CA ASN A 159 -9.80 -17.89 -22.82
C ASN A 159 -8.28 -17.71 -22.99
N LYS A 160 -7.83 -17.01 -24.04
CA LYS A 160 -6.48 -16.40 -24.08
C LYS A 160 -6.63 -14.90 -23.86
N GLY A 161 -6.63 -14.48 -22.59
CA GLY A 161 -6.61 -13.05 -22.21
C GLY A 161 -7.72 -12.60 -21.27
N GLN A 162 -8.16 -13.41 -20.30
CA GLN A 162 -9.01 -12.86 -19.24
C GLN A 162 -8.19 -11.87 -18.40
N GLU A 163 -8.50 -10.58 -18.58
CA GLU A 163 -8.01 -9.48 -17.78
C GLU A 163 -8.33 -9.73 -16.30
N PRO A 164 -7.41 -9.45 -15.37
CA PRO A 164 -7.64 -9.68 -13.96
C PRO A 164 -8.72 -8.74 -13.41
N ASP A 165 -9.52 -9.24 -12.48
CA ASP A 165 -10.60 -8.48 -11.86
C ASP A 165 -10.05 -7.32 -11.00
N GLU A 166 -10.13 -6.11 -11.55
CA GLU A 166 -9.67 -4.88 -10.91
C GLU A 166 -10.56 -4.43 -9.75
N SER A 167 -11.77 -4.98 -9.62
CA SER A 167 -12.70 -4.57 -8.57
C SER A 167 -12.08 -4.80 -7.19
N LEU A 168 -11.37 -5.91 -6.98
CA LEU A 168 -10.72 -6.24 -5.71
C LEU A 168 -9.58 -5.30 -5.32
N CYS A 169 -9.09 -4.53 -6.29
CA CYS A 169 -7.89 -3.72 -6.16
C CYS A 169 -8.16 -2.28 -5.71
N ARG A 170 -9.42 -1.91 -5.48
CA ARG A 170 -9.83 -0.54 -5.16
C ARG A 170 -10.59 -0.45 -3.83
N ARG A 171 -10.26 0.57 -3.04
CA ARG A 171 -10.91 0.93 -1.77
C ARG A 171 -12.03 1.96 -1.98
N GLU A 172 -12.81 2.25 -0.95
CA GLU A 172 -13.90 3.25 -0.98
C GLU A 172 -13.46 4.67 -1.34
N ASP A 173 -12.28 5.10 -0.91
CA ASP A 173 -11.68 6.41 -1.27
C ASP A 173 -11.07 6.43 -2.69
N GLY A 174 -11.27 5.36 -3.45
CA GLY A 174 -10.77 5.19 -4.79
C GLY A 174 -9.29 4.86 -4.90
N ASN A 175 -8.54 4.82 -3.79
CA ASN A 175 -7.15 4.37 -3.80
C ASN A 175 -7.07 2.92 -4.26
N THR A 176 -6.12 2.64 -5.13
CA THR A 176 -5.85 1.27 -5.61
C THR A 176 -4.71 0.63 -4.82
N ILE A 177 -4.54 -0.68 -4.94
CA ILE A 177 -3.41 -1.41 -4.36
C ILE A 177 -2.05 -0.84 -4.79
N LEU A 178 -1.97 -0.24 -5.99
CA LEU A 178 -0.74 0.37 -6.50
C LEU A 178 -0.47 1.71 -5.78
N HIS A 179 -1.49 2.54 -5.55
CA HIS A 179 -1.36 3.76 -4.74
C HIS A 179 -0.81 3.42 -3.34
N SER A 180 -1.44 2.44 -2.69
CA SER A 180 -1.07 1.98 -1.36
C SER A 180 0.36 1.41 -1.30
N ALA A 181 0.74 0.57 -2.27
CA ALA A 181 2.06 -0.03 -2.32
C ALA A 181 3.18 1.02 -2.53
N ILE A 182 2.94 2.01 -3.39
CA ILE A 182 3.88 3.12 -3.61
C ILE A 182 3.95 4.04 -2.40
N SER A 183 2.80 4.37 -1.81
CA SER A 183 2.73 5.21 -0.60
C SER A 183 3.49 4.58 0.58
N GLY A 184 3.43 3.26 0.70
CA GLY A 184 4.19 2.45 1.67
C GLY A 184 5.65 2.15 1.28
N GLU A 185 6.13 2.66 0.14
CA GLU A 185 7.49 2.45 -0.40
C GLU A 185 7.83 0.96 -0.68
N TYR A 186 6.82 0.13 -0.93
CA TYR A 186 6.98 -1.29 -1.24
C TYR A 186 7.28 -1.51 -2.73
N LEU A 187 8.40 -0.97 -3.22
CA LEU A 187 8.73 -0.86 -4.65
C LEU A 187 8.70 -2.19 -5.41
N LYS A 188 9.21 -3.26 -4.79
CA LYS A 188 9.18 -4.61 -5.38
C LYS A 188 7.75 -5.12 -5.56
N LEU A 189 6.88 -4.87 -4.58
CA LEU A 189 5.48 -5.23 -4.65
C LEU A 189 4.73 -4.35 -5.65
N ALA A 190 4.97 -3.04 -5.66
CA ALA A 190 4.40 -2.13 -6.64
C ALA A 190 4.73 -2.55 -8.08
N TYR A 191 5.99 -2.93 -8.34
CA TYR A 191 6.41 -3.45 -9.64
C TYR A 191 5.69 -4.76 -10.01
N GLN A 192 5.50 -5.65 -9.04
CA GLN A 192 4.75 -6.88 -9.26
C GLN A 192 3.26 -6.61 -9.54
N ILE A 193 2.66 -5.66 -8.82
CA ILE A 193 1.28 -5.19 -9.04
C ILE A 193 1.14 -4.64 -10.46
N MET A 194 2.07 -3.80 -10.94
CA MET A 194 2.03 -3.28 -12.31
C MET A 194 2.09 -4.41 -13.36
N SER A 195 2.85 -5.46 -13.09
CA SER A 195 2.93 -6.61 -13.99
C SER A 195 1.63 -7.42 -14.04
N TYR A 196 0.89 -7.47 -12.93
CA TYR A 196 -0.39 -8.19 -12.87
C TYR A 196 -1.56 -7.32 -13.31
N TYR A 197 -1.55 -6.02 -13.00
CA TYR A 197 -2.65 -5.09 -13.21
C TYR A 197 -2.17 -3.82 -13.91
N PRO A 198 -1.84 -3.88 -15.22
CA PRO A 198 -1.22 -2.76 -15.94
C PRO A 198 -2.13 -1.52 -16.02
N LYS A 199 -3.45 -1.70 -16.05
CA LYS A 199 -4.42 -0.60 -16.10
C LYS A 199 -4.43 0.26 -14.83
N LEU A 200 -4.02 -0.28 -13.69
CA LEU A 200 -3.96 0.48 -12.43
C LEU A 200 -2.96 1.63 -12.48
N VAL A 201 -1.97 1.59 -13.38
CA VAL A 201 -0.99 2.68 -13.51
C VAL A 201 -1.66 4.02 -13.85
N ASN A 202 -2.74 3.97 -14.63
CA ASN A 202 -3.49 5.16 -15.05
C ASN A 202 -4.77 5.39 -14.22
N SER A 203 -5.02 4.55 -13.22
CA SER A 203 -6.19 4.71 -12.34
C SER A 203 -6.04 5.96 -11.48
N VAL A 204 -7.14 6.65 -11.20
CA VAL A 204 -7.16 7.80 -10.28
C VAL A 204 -8.04 7.53 -9.08
N ASN A 205 -7.62 8.04 -7.92
CA ASN A 205 -8.40 8.02 -6.70
C ASN A 205 -9.46 9.15 -6.70
N VAL A 206 -10.24 9.27 -5.60
CA VAL A 206 -11.27 10.33 -5.48
C VAL A 206 -10.68 11.74 -5.50
N GLU A 207 -9.42 11.90 -5.09
CA GLU A 207 -8.68 13.17 -5.13
C GLU A 207 -8.12 13.50 -6.53
N GLY A 208 -8.35 12.63 -7.52
CA GLY A 208 -7.83 12.80 -8.89
C GLY A 208 -6.35 12.44 -9.03
N GLU A 209 -5.76 11.81 -8.03
CA GLU A 209 -4.35 11.44 -8.03
C GLU A 209 -4.17 10.08 -8.69
N SER A 210 -3.19 9.99 -9.58
CA SER A 210 -2.70 8.71 -10.10
C SER A 210 -1.54 8.16 -9.25
N PRO A 211 -1.18 6.87 -9.38
CA PRO A 211 -0.02 6.31 -8.69
C PRO A 211 1.28 7.07 -9.00
N MET A 212 1.41 7.67 -10.19
CA MET A 212 2.54 8.55 -10.54
C MET A 212 2.61 9.81 -9.66
N HIS A 213 1.47 10.42 -9.33
CA HIS A 213 1.41 11.57 -8.43
C HIS A 213 1.89 11.18 -7.03
N VAL A 214 1.44 10.03 -6.52
CA VAL A 214 1.89 9.49 -5.22
C VAL A 214 3.40 9.23 -5.23
N LEU A 215 3.93 8.63 -6.30
CA LEU A 215 5.37 8.39 -6.46
C LEU A 215 6.17 9.70 -6.48
N GLY A 216 5.68 10.72 -7.19
CA GLY A 216 6.32 12.04 -7.29
C GLY A 216 6.44 12.75 -5.94
N ARG A 217 5.49 12.58 -5.03
CA ARG A 217 5.57 13.14 -3.67
C ARG A 217 6.62 12.46 -2.79
N LYS A 218 7.03 11.25 -3.15
CA LYS A 218 8.06 10.49 -2.44
C LYS A 218 9.45 10.86 -2.95
N ALA A 219 9.82 12.14 -2.84
CA ALA A 219 11.12 12.64 -3.28
C ALA A 219 12.30 11.87 -2.65
N ASN A 220 12.12 11.37 -1.42
CA ASN A 220 13.08 10.53 -0.69
C ASN A 220 13.45 9.22 -1.40
N LEU A 221 12.66 8.76 -2.37
CA LEU A 221 12.94 7.59 -3.18
C LEU A 221 13.91 7.85 -4.32
N PHE A 222 14.28 9.11 -4.61
CA PHE A 222 15.14 9.43 -5.74
C PHE A 222 16.53 9.90 -5.29
N ARG A 223 17.54 9.62 -6.11
CA ARG A 223 18.93 10.04 -5.82
C ARG A 223 19.04 11.56 -5.60
N SER A 224 18.23 12.35 -6.30
CA SER A 224 18.21 13.81 -6.21
C SER A 224 17.97 14.33 -4.79
N SER A 225 17.27 13.58 -3.94
CA SER A 225 16.98 14.01 -2.57
C SER A 225 18.11 13.69 -1.57
N THR A 226 19.15 12.97 -1.99
CA THR A 226 20.23 12.54 -1.09
C THR A 226 21.57 13.18 -1.47
N HIS A 227 22.10 13.98 -0.55
CA HIS A 227 23.49 14.43 -0.60
C HIS A 227 24.42 13.38 0.02
N PHE A 228 25.42 12.95 -0.76
CA PHE A 228 26.48 12.06 -0.29
C PHE A 228 27.80 12.82 -0.13
N ARG A 229 28.59 12.48 0.89
CA ARG A 229 29.98 12.94 0.99
C ARG A 229 30.82 12.28 -0.12
N LEU A 230 31.97 12.86 -0.48
CA LEU A 230 32.82 12.37 -1.57
C LEU A 230 33.02 10.85 -1.56
N HIS A 231 33.47 10.29 -0.43
CA HIS A 231 33.69 8.85 -0.30
C HIS A 231 32.38 8.03 -0.35
N ASP A 232 31.26 8.54 0.18
CA ASP A 232 29.96 7.85 0.09
C ASP A 232 29.41 7.85 -1.33
N SER A 233 29.68 8.92 -2.09
CA SER A 233 29.29 9.00 -3.50
C SER A 233 30.07 8.01 -4.36
N ILE A 234 31.32 7.72 -4.02
CA ILE A 234 32.11 6.66 -4.68
C ILE A 234 31.46 5.30 -4.38
N ILE A 235 31.23 4.98 -3.10
CA ILE A 235 30.55 3.73 -2.70
C ILE A 235 29.20 3.60 -3.40
N TYR A 236 28.38 4.65 -3.38
CA TYR A 236 27.08 4.69 -4.05
C TYR A 236 27.20 4.41 -5.55
N ARG A 237 28.20 4.95 -6.25
CA ARG A 237 28.37 4.65 -7.69
C ARG A 237 28.81 3.19 -7.92
N CYS A 238 29.66 2.64 -7.07
CA CYS A 238 30.23 1.31 -7.23
C CYS A 238 29.31 0.15 -6.82
N VAL A 239 28.31 0.36 -5.96
CA VAL A 239 27.38 -0.72 -5.54
C VAL A 239 26.50 -1.15 -6.71
N PHE A 240 26.46 -2.42 -7.08
CA PHE A 240 25.50 -2.89 -8.09
C PHE A 240 24.13 -3.15 -7.45
N VAL A 241 23.05 -2.80 -8.15
CA VAL A 241 21.68 -3.11 -7.72
C VAL A 241 21.02 -3.93 -8.81
N ASP A 242 20.46 -5.07 -8.43
CA ASP A 242 19.67 -5.90 -9.31
C ASP A 242 18.38 -5.17 -9.70
N LYS A 243 18.10 -5.13 -11.01
CA LYS A 243 16.82 -4.65 -11.53
C LYS A 243 15.69 -5.54 -11.02
N LEU A 244 14.53 -4.93 -10.77
CA LEU A 244 13.31 -5.65 -10.48
C LEU A 244 12.96 -6.54 -11.68
N LYS A 245 12.74 -7.82 -11.41
CA LYS A 245 12.31 -8.81 -12.40
C LYS A 245 10.85 -9.14 -12.13
N LYS A 246 10.08 -9.36 -13.20
CA LYS A 246 8.71 -9.89 -13.09
C LYS A 246 8.81 -11.28 -12.47
N SER A 247 8.13 -11.55 -11.35
CA SER A 247 8.13 -12.90 -10.79
C SER A 247 7.36 -13.85 -11.74
N PRO A 248 7.88 -15.07 -12.00
CA PRO A 248 7.07 -16.12 -12.58
C PRO A 248 5.98 -16.55 -11.58
N SER A 249 4.93 -17.14 -12.12
CA SER A 249 3.72 -17.70 -11.50
C SER A 249 3.84 -18.20 -10.03
N PRO A 250 2.74 -18.18 -9.25
CA PRO A 250 2.69 -18.41 -7.79
C PRO A 250 3.23 -19.77 -7.26
N HIS A 251 3.75 -20.67 -8.10
CA HIS A 251 4.15 -22.02 -7.72
C HIS A 251 5.67 -22.26 -7.59
N LYS A 252 6.53 -21.23 -7.63
CA LYS A 252 7.95 -21.42 -7.30
C LYS A 252 8.28 -20.75 -5.98
N SER A 253 8.46 -21.57 -4.95
CA SER A 253 8.93 -21.13 -3.62
C SER A 253 10.17 -20.25 -3.77
N MET A 254 10.07 -19.01 -3.30
CA MET A 254 11.14 -18.02 -3.45
C MET A 254 12.14 -18.11 -2.30
N TYR A 255 12.80 -19.25 -2.14
CA TYR A 255 14.11 -19.27 -1.49
C TYR A 255 15.14 -18.88 -2.54
N SER A 256 15.31 -17.58 -2.77
CA SER A 256 16.56 -17.09 -3.33
C SER A 256 17.59 -17.06 -2.20
N PRO A 257 18.68 -17.83 -2.26
CA PRO A 257 19.82 -17.60 -1.38
C PRO A 257 20.22 -16.13 -1.53
N ARG A 258 20.65 -15.48 -0.44
CA ARG A 258 21.33 -14.18 -0.56
C ARG A 258 22.55 -14.38 -1.44
N ASN A 259 22.43 -14.08 -2.73
CA ASN A 259 23.57 -14.07 -3.61
C ASN A 259 24.48 -12.93 -3.16
N GLY A 260 25.72 -13.30 -2.85
CA GLY A 260 26.78 -12.37 -2.53
C GLY A 260 26.89 -11.31 -3.62
N VAL A 261 27.31 -10.12 -3.19
CA VAL A 261 27.52 -8.93 -4.01
C VAL A 261 28.17 -9.29 -5.34
N ASN A 262 27.37 -9.31 -6.42
CA ASN A 262 27.87 -9.68 -7.74
C ASN A 262 28.33 -8.39 -8.43
N CYS A 263 29.64 -8.13 -8.38
CA CYS A 263 30.27 -6.99 -9.04
C CYS A 263 31.02 -7.44 -10.30
N PRO A 264 30.97 -6.67 -11.41
CA PRO A 264 31.82 -6.91 -12.58
C PRO A 264 33.30 -6.94 -12.20
N GLU A 265 34.13 -7.70 -12.95
CA GLU A 265 35.53 -8.01 -12.62
C GLU A 265 36.38 -6.75 -12.34
N ASN A 266 36.09 -5.62 -12.99
CA ASN A 266 36.79 -4.34 -12.84
C ASN A 266 36.41 -3.53 -11.58
N TYR A 267 35.30 -3.86 -10.91
CA TYR A 267 34.89 -3.23 -9.65
C TYR A 267 35.26 -4.05 -8.41
N LYS A 268 35.64 -5.33 -8.59
CA LYS A 268 36.24 -6.17 -7.54
C LYS A 268 37.51 -5.54 -6.99
N THR A 269 38.29 -4.82 -7.80
CA THR A 269 39.51 -4.13 -7.35
C THR A 269 39.20 -2.94 -6.44
N CYS A 270 38.15 -2.15 -6.71
CA CYS A 270 37.74 -1.06 -5.83
C CYS A 270 37.18 -1.57 -4.49
N ILE A 271 36.40 -2.66 -4.54
CA ILE A 271 35.90 -3.34 -3.35
C ILE A 271 37.04 -4.04 -2.60
N GLY A 272 38.01 -4.61 -3.32
CA GLY A 272 39.19 -5.29 -2.78
C GLY A 272 40.15 -4.32 -2.08
N ILE A 273 40.44 -3.18 -2.69
CA ILE A 273 41.20 -2.07 -2.06
C ILE A 273 40.47 -1.60 -0.79
N PHE A 274 39.15 -1.45 -0.86
CA PHE A 274 38.35 -1.05 0.30
C PHE A 274 38.26 -2.13 1.39
N LEU A 275 38.16 -3.40 1.01
CA LEU A 275 38.18 -4.54 1.93
C LEU A 275 39.58 -4.74 2.54
N LEU A 276 40.66 -4.46 1.82
CA LEU A 276 42.04 -4.45 2.33
C LEU A 276 42.24 -3.40 3.43
N PHE A 277 41.53 -2.27 3.39
CA PHE A 277 41.49 -1.33 4.52
C PHE A 277 40.65 -1.84 5.72
N SER A 278 39.89 -2.93 5.55
CA SER A 278 39.02 -3.55 6.57
C SER A 278 39.50 -4.93 7.07
N THR A 279 40.48 -5.56 6.41
CA THR A 279 41.02 -6.88 6.76
C THR A 279 41.74 -6.96 8.12
N PRO A 280 42.33 -5.89 8.71
CA PRO A 280 42.85 -5.96 10.07
C PRO A 280 41.74 -6.29 11.09
N ILE A 281 40.51 -5.86 10.81
CA ILE A 281 39.37 -5.96 11.71
C ILE A 281 38.75 -7.36 11.70
N TYR A 282 38.64 -8.01 10.55
CA TYR A 282 38.07 -9.36 10.44
C TYR A 282 38.95 -10.40 11.16
N LYS A 283 40.27 -10.23 11.10
CA LYS A 283 41.23 -11.03 11.88
C LYS A 283 41.15 -10.75 13.38
N SER A 284 40.94 -9.49 13.80
CA SER A 284 40.78 -9.14 15.22
C SER A 284 39.43 -9.54 15.83
N ILE A 285 38.35 -9.62 15.06
CA ILE A 285 37.03 -10.08 15.55
C ILE A 285 37.02 -11.60 15.80
N ARG A 286 37.81 -12.37 15.03
CA ARG A 286 38.00 -13.81 15.21
C ARG A 286 38.98 -14.14 16.34
N ALA A 287 39.83 -13.19 16.73
CA ALA A 287 40.83 -13.33 17.78
C ALA A 287 40.54 -12.39 18.95
N GLY A 288 39.73 -12.85 19.91
CA GLY A 288 39.67 -12.29 21.26
C GLY A 288 38.66 -11.17 21.46
N LEU A 289 37.49 -11.54 21.98
CA LEU A 289 36.66 -10.65 22.81
C LEU A 289 37.49 -10.27 24.04
N GLU A 290 37.92 -9.00 24.14
CA GLU A 290 37.77 -8.15 25.35
C GLU A 290 38.59 -6.85 25.35
N LYS A 291 39.48 -6.55 24.39
CA LYS A 291 40.30 -5.30 24.46
C LYS A 291 40.05 -4.20 23.42
N HIS A 292 39.18 -4.39 22.42
CA HIS A 292 39.06 -3.46 21.28
C HIS A 292 37.64 -2.96 20.98
N SER A 293 36.88 -2.55 22.00
CA SER A 293 35.49 -2.06 21.85
C SER A 293 35.33 -0.88 20.88
N LYS A 294 36.25 0.09 20.89
CA LYS A 294 36.21 1.28 20.01
C LYS A 294 36.46 0.95 18.53
N GLN A 295 37.39 0.03 18.23
CA GLN A 295 37.71 -0.36 16.86
C GLN A 295 36.64 -1.29 16.26
N ILE A 296 36.11 -2.20 17.08
CA ILE A 296 34.96 -3.03 16.74
C ILE A 296 33.74 -2.15 16.45
N TYR A 297 33.45 -1.16 17.30
CA TYR A 297 32.36 -0.20 17.07
C TYR A 297 32.55 0.62 15.78
N LYS A 298 33.77 1.10 15.50
CA LYS A 298 34.07 1.84 14.26
C LYS A 298 33.89 0.99 13.00
N SER A 299 34.19 -0.30 13.10
CA SER A 299 34.08 -1.26 11.99
C SER A 299 32.66 -1.72 11.74
N ILE A 300 31.93 -2.03 12.81
CA ILE A 300 30.49 -2.27 12.79
C ILE A 300 29.81 -1.02 12.19
N ARG A 301 30.19 0.18 12.62
CA ARG A 301 29.70 1.46 12.06
C ARG A 301 30.01 1.62 10.56
N GLY A 302 31.18 1.17 10.10
CA GLY A 302 31.54 1.14 8.67
C GLY A 302 30.65 0.18 7.87
N PHE A 303 30.41 -1.03 8.39
CA PHE A 303 29.51 -2.01 7.80
C PHE A 303 28.07 -1.48 7.70
N TRP A 304 27.53 -0.90 8.79
CA TRP A 304 26.21 -0.27 8.79
C TRP A 304 26.12 0.90 7.79
N ARG A 305 27.19 1.68 7.64
CA ARG A 305 27.25 2.79 6.67
C ARG A 305 27.16 2.29 5.22
N ILE A 306 27.93 1.27 4.86
CA ILE A 306 27.91 0.69 3.51
C ILE A 306 26.54 0.08 3.23
N ARG A 307 26.02 -0.70 4.18
CA ARG A 307 24.68 -1.27 4.07
C ARG A 307 23.61 -0.20 3.87
N ARG A 308 23.68 0.91 4.60
CA ARG A 308 22.76 2.05 4.42
C ARG A 308 22.87 2.70 3.04
N ILE A 309 24.08 2.81 2.49
CA ILE A 309 24.30 3.35 1.13
C ILE A 309 23.74 2.39 0.09
N GLN A 310 23.94 1.08 0.28
CA GLN A 310 23.37 0.04 -0.58
C GLN A 310 21.84 0.06 -0.55
N GLU A 311 21.22 0.08 0.63
CA GLU A 311 19.76 0.17 0.80
C GLU A 311 19.19 1.47 0.18
N LYS A 312 19.94 2.58 0.22
CA LYS A 312 19.56 3.81 -0.49
C LYS A 312 19.65 3.63 -2.00
N LYS A 313 20.75 3.07 -2.51
CA LYS A 313 20.93 2.83 -3.94
C LYS A 313 19.84 1.92 -4.48
N GLU A 314 19.53 0.85 -3.75
CA GLU A 314 18.46 -0.08 -4.10
C GLU A 314 17.13 0.64 -4.30
N ARG A 315 16.72 1.44 -3.30
CA ARG A 315 15.50 2.25 -3.39
C ARG A 315 15.52 3.22 -4.57
N HIS A 316 16.61 3.96 -4.75
CA HIS A 316 16.73 4.90 -5.87
C HIS A 316 16.65 4.22 -7.24
N SER A 317 17.31 3.09 -7.39
CA SER A 317 17.30 2.31 -8.63
C SER A 317 15.94 1.70 -8.91
N HIS A 318 15.28 1.13 -7.89
CA HIS A 318 13.95 0.53 -8.01
C HIS A 318 12.86 1.56 -8.26
N ALA A 319 12.91 2.71 -7.59
CA ALA A 319 11.95 3.79 -7.81
C ALA A 319 12.08 4.41 -9.19
N LEU A 320 13.31 4.58 -9.69
CA LEU A 320 13.56 5.03 -11.06
C LEU A 320 13.06 4.00 -12.08
N GLN A 321 13.28 2.71 -11.84
CA GLN A 321 12.75 1.66 -12.70
C GLN A 321 11.22 1.68 -12.73
N LEU A 322 10.58 1.79 -11.55
CA LEU A 322 9.13 1.88 -11.43
C LEU A 322 8.58 3.09 -12.20
N MET A 323 9.18 4.27 -11.98
CA MET A 323 8.81 5.50 -12.68
C MET A 323 8.90 5.36 -14.21
N ASN A 324 10.00 4.82 -14.72
CA ASN A 324 10.18 4.64 -16.16
C ASN A 324 9.13 3.69 -16.76
N GLU A 325 8.84 2.58 -16.09
CA GLU A 325 7.81 1.63 -16.54
C GLU A 325 6.41 2.27 -16.54
N MET A 326 6.12 3.11 -15.54
CA MET A 326 4.85 3.84 -15.47
C MET A 326 4.74 4.84 -16.62
N ILE A 327 5.79 5.62 -16.89
CA ILE A 327 5.85 6.55 -18.04
C ILE A 327 5.67 5.81 -19.36
N GLU A 328 6.37 4.69 -19.56
CA GLU A 328 6.21 3.89 -20.77
C GLU A 328 4.78 3.35 -20.95
N SER A 329 4.10 3.02 -19.85
CA SER A 329 2.71 2.57 -19.89
C SER A 329 1.72 3.70 -20.20
N GLU A 330 1.94 4.90 -19.66
CA GLU A 330 1.17 6.11 -19.99
C GLU A 330 1.31 6.47 -21.48
N LEU A 331 2.55 6.42 -22.00
CA LEU A 331 2.82 6.70 -23.41
C LEU A 331 2.12 5.71 -24.35
N ARG A 332 2.15 4.41 -24.02
CA ARG A 332 1.41 3.39 -24.77
C ARG A 332 -0.10 3.66 -24.74
N TYR A 333 -0.63 4.05 -23.59
CA TYR A 333 -2.07 4.31 -23.47
C TYR A 333 -2.51 5.59 -24.22
N LYS A 334 -1.73 6.66 -24.15
CA LYS A 334 -2.08 7.96 -24.76
C LYS A 334 -1.74 8.04 -26.26
N TYR A 335 -0.78 7.26 -26.75
CA TYR A 335 -0.25 7.36 -28.11
C TYR A 335 -0.23 6.04 -28.90
N ASN A 336 -1.04 5.03 -28.54
CA ASN A 336 -1.25 3.83 -29.38
C ASN A 336 -1.93 4.13 -30.73
N ASN A 337 -2.23 5.40 -31.03
CA ASN A 337 -2.58 5.85 -32.37
C ASN A 337 -1.29 5.99 -33.20
N THR A 338 -0.82 4.88 -33.78
CA THR A 338 0.05 4.97 -34.97
C THR A 338 -0.72 5.81 -35.97
N GLY A 339 -0.28 7.03 -36.28
CA GLY A 339 -1.04 8.12 -36.93
C GLY A 339 -1.61 7.86 -38.34
N ARG A 340 -2.16 6.67 -38.60
CA ARG A 340 -2.81 6.22 -39.82
C ARG A 340 -4.32 6.02 -39.64
N LYS A 341 -4.86 5.76 -38.44
CA LYS A 341 -6.31 5.70 -38.17
C LYS A 341 -6.66 5.98 -36.69
N PRO A 342 -7.16 7.18 -36.34
CA PRO A 342 -7.84 7.37 -35.05
C PRO A 342 -9.22 6.70 -35.13
N GLU A 343 -9.47 5.68 -34.31
CA GLU A 343 -10.86 5.40 -33.92
C GLU A 343 -11.31 6.52 -32.98
N HIS A 344 -12.45 7.14 -33.29
CA HIS A 344 -13.11 8.12 -32.45
C HIS A 344 -13.55 7.46 -31.13
N LEU A 345 -12.65 7.41 -30.14
CA LEU A 345 -13.07 7.32 -28.76
C LEU A 345 -13.54 8.72 -28.36
N GLU A 346 -14.84 8.96 -28.54
CA GLU A 346 -15.55 10.06 -27.88
C GLU A 346 -15.13 10.06 -26.40
N PRO A 347 -14.43 11.09 -25.92
CA PRO A 347 -14.13 11.16 -24.51
C PRO A 347 -15.46 11.33 -23.78
N GLN A 348 -15.79 10.41 -22.85
CA GLN A 348 -16.83 10.64 -21.85
C GLN A 348 -16.35 11.73 -20.88
N TYR A 349 -16.23 12.97 -21.38
CA TYR A 349 -16.30 14.15 -20.54
C TYR A 349 -17.76 14.31 -20.14
N SER A 350 -18.07 13.92 -18.91
CA SER A 350 -19.30 14.38 -18.27
C SER A 350 -19.30 15.92 -18.31
N GLN A 351 -20.20 16.46 -19.15
CA GLN A 351 -20.69 17.83 -19.24
C GLN A 351 -19.71 18.94 -18.86
N ARG A 352 -19.10 19.57 -19.87
CA ARG A 352 -18.46 20.88 -19.73
C ARG A 352 -19.50 21.89 -19.21
N VAL A 353 -19.29 22.42 -18.02
CA VAL A 353 -19.91 23.68 -17.60
C VAL A 353 -19.39 24.76 -18.56
N PRO A 354 -20.25 25.53 -19.24
CA PRO A 354 -19.79 26.60 -20.11
C PRO A 354 -19.06 27.66 -19.26
N PRO A 355 -17.97 28.25 -19.77
CA PRO A 355 -17.26 29.30 -19.05
C PRO A 355 -18.19 30.49 -18.79
N PRO A 356 -18.09 31.15 -17.62
CA PRO A 356 -18.92 32.31 -17.32
C PRO A 356 -18.68 33.43 -18.35
N PRO A 357 -19.73 34.20 -18.70
CA PRO A 357 -19.64 35.25 -19.71
C PRO A 357 -18.64 36.34 -19.31
N ILE A 358 -17.88 36.80 -20.30
CA ILE A 358 -16.86 37.85 -20.17
C ILE A 358 -17.57 39.17 -19.80
N PRO A 359 -17.20 39.86 -18.71
CA PRO A 359 -17.75 41.17 -18.41
C PRO A 359 -17.27 42.22 -19.45
N PRO A 360 -18.11 43.19 -19.82
CA PRO A 360 -17.79 44.15 -20.87
C PRO A 360 -16.61 45.06 -20.49
N SER A 361 -15.74 45.33 -21.45
CA SER A 361 -14.58 46.20 -21.30
C SER A 361 -14.99 47.65 -21.01
N THR A 362 -14.50 48.21 -19.91
CA THR A 362 -14.60 49.64 -19.60
C THR A 362 -13.23 50.27 -19.78
N ASN A 363 -13.10 51.11 -20.81
CA ASN A 363 -12.19 52.26 -20.86
C ASN A 363 -13.08 53.41 -21.36
N ASP A 364 -13.40 54.37 -20.49
CA ASP A 364 -12.72 55.69 -20.39
C ASP A 364 -12.87 56.47 -21.71
N GLN A 365 -13.59 57.57 -21.82
CA GLN A 365 -13.79 58.78 -21.01
C GLN A 365 -14.94 59.53 -21.73
N GLN A 366 -15.75 60.44 -21.17
CA GLN A 366 -15.36 61.80 -20.80
C GLN A 366 -16.64 62.64 -20.58
N VAL A 367 -16.51 63.69 -19.76
CA VAL A 367 -17.27 64.95 -19.76
C VAL A 367 -18.65 65.00 -19.09
N VAL A 368 -18.58 65.52 -17.87
CA VAL A 368 -19.56 66.32 -17.13
C VAL A 368 -20.20 67.39 -18.02
N HIS A 369 -21.54 67.45 -18.04
CA HIS A 369 -22.26 68.72 -18.21
C HIS A 369 -23.45 68.77 -17.24
N LEU A 370 -23.37 69.74 -16.33
CA LEU A 370 -24.44 70.21 -15.46
C LEU A 370 -25.50 70.95 -16.31
N ASN A 371 -26.79 70.70 -16.05
CA ASN A 371 -27.82 71.73 -15.82
C ASN A 371 -29.23 71.14 -15.54
N PRO A 372 -30.17 71.95 -15.00
CA PRO A 372 -30.98 71.56 -13.85
C PRO A 372 -32.48 71.37 -14.15
N GLU A 373 -33.20 70.97 -13.09
CA GLU A 373 -34.65 71.16 -12.85
C GLU A 373 -35.66 70.51 -13.82
N THR A 374 -36.45 69.55 -13.32
CA THR A 374 -37.83 69.77 -12.83
C THR A 374 -38.62 68.46 -12.70
N ASN A 375 -39.23 68.32 -11.52
CA ASN A 375 -40.58 67.84 -11.22
C ASN A 375 -41.10 66.43 -11.55
N GLY A 376 -41.66 65.84 -10.48
CA GLY A 376 -42.80 64.93 -10.49
C GLY A 376 -42.40 63.46 -10.37
N GLY A 377 -42.75 62.71 -9.33
CA GLY A 377 -43.64 62.93 -8.20
C GLY A 377 -43.97 61.56 -7.58
N ARG A 378 -44.25 61.56 -6.26
CA ARG A 378 -45.11 60.64 -5.45
C ARG A 378 -45.15 59.15 -5.84
N SER A 379 -44.93 58.17 -4.96
CA SER A 379 -45.51 57.97 -3.60
C SER A 379 -44.83 56.76 -2.95
N SER A 380 -44.26 56.83 -1.73
CA SER A 380 -44.82 56.31 -0.45
C SER A 380 -45.55 54.96 -0.59
N SER A 381 -45.20 53.88 0.13
CA SER A 381 -45.22 53.80 1.61
C SER A 381 -44.60 52.48 2.11
N THR A 382 -43.84 52.57 3.22
CA THR A 382 -43.78 51.70 4.44
C THR A 382 -44.20 50.22 4.30
N ASP A 383 -43.42 49.23 4.74
CA ASP A 383 -43.11 48.96 6.15
C ASP A 383 -41.87 48.06 6.34
N GLN A 384 -41.09 48.39 7.37
CA GLN A 384 -40.20 47.50 8.13
C GLN A 384 -40.97 47.04 9.39
N PRO A 385 -40.71 45.85 9.98
CA PRO A 385 -39.50 45.69 10.77
C PRO A 385 -38.84 44.30 10.74
N GLN A 386 -37.53 44.34 11.03
CA GLN A 386 -36.73 43.44 11.90
C GLN A 386 -37.41 42.10 12.26
N ASN A 387 -36.76 40.94 12.16
CA ASN A 387 -35.47 40.64 12.79
C ASN A 387 -35.07 39.18 12.48
N GLN A 388 -33.78 38.90 12.69
CA GLN A 388 -33.15 37.60 12.94
C GLN A 388 -32.72 36.70 11.76
N ASN A 389 -31.40 36.75 11.54
CA ASN A 389 -30.48 35.61 11.51
C ASN A 389 -30.79 34.45 10.54
N GLU A 390 -30.04 34.38 9.45
CA GLU A 390 -28.98 33.37 9.30
C GLU A 390 -28.18 33.57 8.00
N LYS A 391 -26.86 33.29 8.10
CA LYS A 391 -26.00 32.69 7.06
C LYS A 391 -25.64 33.48 5.80
N LEU A 392 -24.33 33.71 5.63
CA LEU A 392 -23.42 33.08 4.65
C LEU A 392 -22.38 34.05 4.07
N LYS A 393 -21.16 33.50 3.87
CA LYS A 393 -20.13 33.88 2.87
C LYS A 393 -19.44 35.24 3.08
N ASP A 394 -18.24 35.49 2.61
CA ASP A 394 -17.08 34.75 2.08
C ASP A 394 -15.95 35.81 2.06
N GLU A 395 -14.73 35.37 1.71
CA GLU A 395 -13.65 36.20 1.14
C GLU A 395 -12.86 37.11 2.10
N SER A 396 -11.58 36.80 2.29
CA SER A 396 -10.44 37.17 1.41
C SER A 396 -10.03 38.64 1.58
N LYS A 397 -8.82 38.82 2.13
CA LYS A 397 -8.02 40.04 1.92
C LYS A 397 -6.66 39.65 1.38
N ASN A 398 -6.38 40.29 0.26
CA ASN A 398 -5.15 40.38 -0.51
C ASN A 398 -3.88 40.69 0.29
N GLY A 399 -2.76 40.27 -0.33
CA GLY A 399 -1.41 40.81 -0.17
C GLY A 399 -0.42 39.99 -1.01
N SER A 400 -0.46 40.09 -2.35
CA SER A 400 0.42 40.92 -3.19
C SER A 400 1.93 40.58 -3.14
N GLY A 401 2.47 40.15 -4.30
CA GLY A 401 3.91 40.09 -4.60
C GLY A 401 4.30 38.89 -5.48
N LYS A 402 3.91 38.82 -6.76
CA LYS A 402 4.75 39.17 -7.94
C LYS A 402 6.25 38.86 -7.79
N TYR A 403 6.74 37.80 -8.47
CA TYR A 403 7.93 37.73 -9.36
C TYR A 403 7.84 36.37 -10.09
N SER A 404 7.40 36.34 -11.34
CA SER A 404 8.19 36.46 -12.58
C SER A 404 9.02 35.22 -12.94
N TRP A 405 8.67 34.69 -14.11
CA TRP A 405 9.28 33.64 -14.91
C TRP A 405 10.72 33.94 -15.36
N PHE A 406 11.54 32.89 -15.50
CA PHE A 406 12.68 32.65 -16.44
C PHE A 406 13.23 31.24 -16.09
N ILE A 407 13.10 30.16 -16.87
CA ILE A 407 13.73 29.76 -18.15
C ILE A 407 15.25 29.99 -18.21
N GLU A 408 15.97 28.91 -18.57
CA GLU A 408 17.39 28.73 -18.96
C GLU A 408 18.46 28.60 -17.85
N LEU A 409 18.79 27.36 -17.47
CA LEU A 409 19.96 26.56 -17.93
C LEU A 409 20.05 25.21 -17.20
#